data_AF-W9SYY1-F1
#
_entry.id   AF-W9SYY1-F1
#
_cell.length_a   1.000
_cell.length_b   1.000
_cell.length_c   1.000
_cell.angle_alpha   90.00
_cell.angle_beta   90.00
_cell.angle_gamma   90.00
#
_symmetry.space_group_name_H-M   'P 1'
#
loop_
_entity.id
_entity.type
_entity.pdbx_description
1 polymer ?
#
loop_
_entity_poly.entity_id
_entity_poly.type
_entity_poly.pdbx_seq_one_letter_code
_entity_poly.pdbx_strand_id
1 'polypeptide(L)'
;MAMNLILGWVDNHLVHVLSPNIYRNTSEALESFDYITSNGNFSFTEKITVKYAGAAAMYFVSKNLKKKYNIMDERAALYEAAETWVNALDGRDFLGGSKPNLGDLAVFGVLRPIRYLRSGRDMVEHTRIGDWYTRMENAVGESARIKA
;
A
#
# COMPACT_ATOMS: atom_id res chain seq x y z
N MET A 1 -10.88 1.53 18.79
CA MET A 1 -9.98 2.67 18.47
C MET A 1 -10.82 3.82 17.92
N ALA A 2 -10.60 5.07 18.36
CA ALA A 2 -11.37 6.23 17.87
C ALA A 2 -10.97 6.60 16.43
N MET A 3 -11.91 7.10 15.61
CA MET A 3 -11.69 7.41 14.18
C MET A 3 -10.47 8.32 13.95
N ASN A 4 -10.29 9.37 14.75
CA ASN A 4 -9.16 10.30 14.61
C ASN A 4 -7.82 9.64 14.88
N LEU A 5 -7.78 8.63 15.76
CA LEU A 5 -6.56 7.86 16.01
C LEU A 5 -6.21 6.99 14.81
N ILE A 6 -7.21 6.48 14.09
CA ILE A 6 -7.00 5.63 12.91
C ILE A 6 -6.48 6.44 11.75
N LEU A 7 -7.10 7.59 11.47
CA LEU A 7 -6.60 8.50 10.42
C LEU A 7 -5.18 8.96 10.74
N GLY A 8 -4.92 9.35 11.99
CA GLY A 8 -3.58 9.68 12.46
C GLY A 8 -2.59 8.51 12.29
N TRP A 9 -2.99 7.27 12.56
CA TRP A 9 -2.14 6.10 12.36
C TRP A 9 -1.88 5.81 10.87
N VAL A 10 -2.89 5.98 10.01
CA VAL A 10 -2.72 5.83 8.56
C VAL A 10 -1.66 6.79 8.04
N ASP A 11 -1.80 8.08 8.38
CA ASP A 11 -0.91 9.13 7.86
C ASP A 11 0.51 9.04 8.42
N ASN A 12 0.64 8.75 9.72
CA ASN A 12 1.94 8.80 10.41
C ASN A 12 2.68 7.47 10.46
N HIS A 13 2.03 6.35 10.10
CA HIS A 13 2.65 5.03 10.17
C HIS A 13 2.45 4.24 8.88
N LEU A 14 1.19 3.92 8.52
CA LEU A 14 0.92 2.99 7.42
C LEU A 14 1.52 3.45 6.09
N VAL A 15 1.35 4.73 5.74
CA VAL A 15 1.91 5.30 4.50
C VAL A 15 3.44 5.18 4.47
N HIS A 16 4.11 5.33 5.61
CA HIS A 16 5.57 5.28 5.70
C HIS A 16 6.14 3.86 5.61
N VAL A 17 5.32 2.84 5.88
CA VAL A 17 5.69 1.43 5.68
C VAL A 17 5.63 1.05 4.19
N LEU A 18 4.76 1.67 3.39
CA LEU A 18 4.55 1.27 2.00
C LEU A 18 5.73 1.54 1.07
N SER A 19 6.28 2.77 1.07
CA SER A 19 7.36 3.12 0.13
C SER A 19 8.58 2.20 0.27
N PRO A 20 9.08 1.89 1.49
CA PRO A 20 10.14 0.91 1.67
C PRO A 20 9.79 -0.49 1.13
N ASN A 21 8.52 -0.89 1.21
CA ASN A 21 8.06 -2.21 0.81
C ASN A 21 7.92 -2.41 -0.70
N ILE A 22 7.56 -1.37 -1.45
CA ILE A 22 7.43 -1.43 -2.92
C ILE A 22 8.77 -1.15 -3.62
N TYR A 23 9.74 -0.56 -2.90
CA TYR A 23 11.09 -0.24 -3.39
C TYR A 23 12.20 -1.01 -2.66
N ARG A 24 11.88 -2.14 -2.02
CA ARG A 24 12.82 -2.91 -1.18
C ARG A 24 14.05 -3.39 -1.96
N ASN A 25 13.83 -3.84 -3.19
CA ASN A 25 14.87 -4.28 -4.11
C ASN A 25 14.60 -3.74 -5.52
N THR A 26 15.58 -3.89 -6.41
CA THR A 26 15.50 -3.37 -7.78
C THR A 26 14.34 -3.97 -8.58
N SER A 27 14.02 -5.25 -8.39
CA SER A 27 12.90 -5.91 -9.06
C SER A 27 11.55 -5.34 -8.64
N GLU A 28 11.33 -5.14 -7.33
CA GLU A 28 10.09 -4.56 -6.80
C GLU A 28 9.97 -3.07 -7.19
N ALA A 29 11.10 -2.35 -7.22
CA ALA A 29 11.11 -0.97 -7.69
C ALA A 29 10.71 -0.84 -9.16
N LEU A 30 11.25 -1.70 -10.04
CA LEU A 30 10.88 -1.73 -11.45
C LEU A 30 9.42 -2.12 -11.66
N GLU A 31 8.91 -3.12 -10.92
CA GLU A 31 7.48 -3.50 -10.94
C GLU A 31 6.58 -2.31 -10.55
N SER A 32 6.96 -1.58 -9.50
CA SER A 32 6.22 -0.40 -9.04
C SER A 32 6.22 0.73 -10.06
N PHE A 33 7.36 0.99 -10.71
CA PHE A 33 7.43 1.99 -11.77
C PHE A 33 6.71 1.57 -13.05
N ASP A 34 6.74 0.29 -13.40
CA ASP A 34 5.92 -0.24 -14.50
C ASP A 34 4.44 -0.03 -14.24
N TYR A 35 3.99 -0.27 -13.01
CA TYR A 35 2.62 0.02 -12.60
C TYR A 35 2.33 1.53 -12.68
N ILE A 36 3.16 2.40 -12.12
CA ILE A 36 2.96 3.87 -12.15
C ILE A 36 2.91 4.38 -13.59
N THR A 37 3.85 3.97 -14.44
CA THR A 37 3.97 4.46 -15.82
C THR A 37 2.90 3.89 -16.75
N SER A 38 2.45 2.65 -16.53
CA SER A 38 1.32 2.06 -17.25
C SER A 38 -0.03 2.63 -16.79
N ASN A 39 -0.09 3.14 -15.55
CA ASN A 39 -1.28 3.75 -14.97
C ASN A 39 -1.26 5.30 -14.95
N GLY A 40 -0.28 5.93 -15.62
CA GLY A 40 -0.20 7.37 -15.82
C GLY A 40 -0.21 7.77 -17.30
N ASN A 41 -0.33 9.07 -17.57
CA ASN A 41 -0.33 9.63 -18.93
C ASN A 41 1.10 9.93 -19.39
N PHE A 42 1.89 8.89 -19.70
CA PHE A 42 3.26 9.03 -20.19
C PHE A 42 3.39 8.49 -21.63
N SER A 43 4.16 9.19 -22.48
CA SER A 43 4.57 8.67 -23.79
C SER A 43 5.60 7.53 -23.65
N PHE A 44 5.79 6.72 -24.70
CA PHE A 44 6.65 5.53 -24.63
C PHE A 44 8.10 5.82 -24.19
N THR A 45 8.70 6.92 -24.68
CA THR A 45 10.06 7.35 -24.32
C THR A 45 10.15 7.89 -22.89
N GLU A 46 9.10 8.59 -22.43
CA GLU A 46 8.99 9.04 -21.04
C GLU A 46 8.85 7.85 -20.08
N LYS A 47 8.06 6.83 -20.44
CA LYS A 47 7.93 5.60 -19.62
C LYS A 47 9.27 4.92 -19.39
N ILE A 48 10.08 4.77 -20.44
CA ILE A 48 11.40 4.13 -20.33
C ILE A 48 12.31 4.97 -19.42
N THR A 49 12.39 6.28 -19.65
CA THR A 49 13.26 7.17 -18.86
C THR A 49 12.84 7.20 -17.38
N VAL A 50 11.55 7.41 -17.10
CA VAL A 50 10.99 7.47 -15.75
C VAL A 50 11.17 6.15 -15.02
N LYS A 51 10.99 5.01 -15.70
CA LYS A 51 11.15 3.69 -15.09
C LYS A 51 12.55 3.49 -14.52
N TYR A 52 13.59 3.69 -15.34
CA TYR A 52 14.95 3.38 -14.92
C TYR A 52 15.54 4.46 -14.00
N ALA A 53 15.38 5.75 -14.34
CA ALA A 53 15.88 6.85 -13.51
C ALA A 53 15.11 6.93 -12.18
N GLY A 54 13.79 6.76 -12.22
CA GLY A 54 12.93 6.73 -11.06
C GLY A 54 13.22 5.55 -10.15
N ALA A 55 13.38 4.33 -10.68
CA ALA A 55 13.70 3.16 -9.86
C ALA A 55 15.05 3.31 -9.12
N ALA A 56 16.07 3.87 -9.79
CA ALA A 56 17.35 4.15 -9.16
C ALA A 56 17.22 5.20 -8.05
N ALA A 57 16.53 6.31 -8.30
CA ALA A 57 16.29 7.35 -7.29
C ALA A 57 15.51 6.80 -6.08
N MET A 58 14.44 6.04 -6.33
CA MET A 58 13.58 5.50 -5.28
C MET A 58 14.27 4.42 -4.45
N TYR A 59 15.24 3.69 -4.99
CA TYR A 59 16.07 2.78 -4.19
C TYR A 59 16.85 3.52 -3.09
N PHE A 60 17.44 4.69 -3.40
CA PHE A 60 18.12 5.50 -2.40
C PHE A 60 17.15 6.17 -1.43
N VAL A 61 16.02 6.69 -1.94
CA VAL A 61 14.96 7.26 -1.10
C VAL A 61 14.44 6.23 -0.11
N SER A 62 14.16 5.00 -0.57
CA SER A 62 13.73 3.87 0.27
C SER A 62 14.70 3.62 1.43
N LYS A 63 16.00 3.55 1.16
CA LYS A 63 17.02 3.39 2.21
C LYS A 63 17.03 4.52 3.24
N ASN A 64 16.82 5.76 2.79
CA ASN A 64 16.73 6.91 3.69
C ASN A 64 15.45 6.87 4.53
N LEU A 65 14.32 6.47 3.95
CA LEU A 65 13.05 6.31 4.67
C LEU A 65 13.15 5.19 5.72
N LYS A 66 13.79 4.06 5.41
CA LYS A 66 14.05 2.99 6.39
C LYS A 66 14.77 3.52 7.62
N LYS A 67 15.84 4.28 7.42
CA LYS A 67 16.60 4.88 8.52
C LYS A 67 15.76 5.90 9.29
N LYS A 68 15.03 6.77 8.58
CA LYS A 68 14.20 7.82 9.19
C LYS A 68 13.08 7.26 10.07
N TYR A 69 12.44 6.18 9.62
CA TYR A 69 11.30 5.56 10.32
C TYR A 69 11.68 4.31 11.12
N ASN A 70 12.97 4.05 11.31
CA ASN A 70 13.50 2.91 12.05
C ASN A 70 12.95 1.54 11.59
N ILE A 71 12.78 1.36 10.28
CA ILE A 71 12.30 0.12 9.67
C ILE A 71 13.51 -0.79 9.42
N MET A 72 13.65 -1.84 10.22
CA MET A 72 14.73 -2.82 10.08
C MET A 72 14.43 -3.83 8.96
N ASP A 73 13.28 -4.48 9.05
CA ASP A 73 12.74 -5.38 8.03
C ASP A 73 11.44 -4.79 7.46
N GLU A 74 11.49 -4.42 6.19
CA GLU A 74 10.37 -3.81 5.48
C GLU A 74 9.15 -4.73 5.48
N ARG A 75 9.35 -6.01 5.21
CA ARG A 75 8.24 -6.93 5.02
C ARG A 75 7.61 -7.32 6.34
N ALA A 76 8.43 -7.52 7.38
CA ALA A 76 7.92 -7.69 8.73
C ALA A 76 7.10 -6.46 9.19
N ALA A 77 7.57 -5.23 8.91
CA ALA A 77 6.82 -4.02 9.23
C ALA A 77 5.48 -3.91 8.47
N LEU A 78 5.43 -4.38 7.21
CA LEU A 78 4.18 -4.44 6.46
C LEU A 78 3.19 -5.44 7.06
N TYR A 79 3.69 -6.60 7.47
CA TYR A 79 2.86 -7.64 8.09
C TYR A 79 2.34 -7.17 9.45
N GLU A 80 3.19 -6.55 10.26
CA GLU A 80 2.81 -5.96 11.54
C GLU A 80 1.72 -4.88 11.37
N ALA A 81 1.88 -3.99 10.38
CA ALA A 81 0.88 -2.96 10.10
C ALA A 81 -0.46 -3.57 9.65
N ALA A 82 -0.42 -4.61 8.80
CA ALA A 82 -1.61 -5.32 8.35
C ALA A 82 -2.32 -6.05 9.50
N GLU A 83 -1.58 -6.75 10.36
CA GLU A 83 -2.12 -7.45 11.52
C GLU A 83 -2.64 -6.47 12.59
N THR A 84 -1.97 -5.34 12.79
CA THR A 84 -2.46 -4.25 13.66
C THR A 84 -3.83 -3.76 13.19
N TRP A 85 -4.00 -3.57 11.88
CA TRP A 85 -5.28 -3.20 11.31
C TRP A 85 -6.35 -4.28 11.51
N VAL A 86 -6.03 -5.54 11.22
CA VAL A 86 -6.96 -6.66 11.41
C VAL A 86 -7.39 -6.78 12.87
N ASN A 87 -6.47 -6.63 13.82
CA ASN A 87 -6.77 -6.62 15.25
C ASN A 87 -7.70 -5.45 15.63
N ALA A 88 -7.53 -4.27 15.02
CA ALA A 88 -8.40 -3.12 15.26
C ALA A 88 -9.84 -3.32 14.75
N LEU A 89 -10.07 -4.23 13.80
CA LEU A 89 -11.41 -4.63 13.39
C LEU A 89 -12.16 -5.33 14.52
N ASP A 90 -11.45 -6.01 15.43
CA ASP A 90 -12.04 -6.68 16.60
C ASP A 90 -13.16 -7.66 16.20
N GLY A 91 -12.88 -8.50 15.20
CA GLY A 91 -13.82 -9.49 14.66
C GLY A 91 -14.96 -8.93 13.80
N ARG A 92 -15.06 -7.61 13.62
CA ARG A 92 -16.07 -6.98 12.76
C ARG A 92 -15.70 -7.08 11.28
N ASP A 93 -16.71 -7.06 10.41
CA ASP A 93 -16.52 -7.08 8.95
C ASP A 93 -15.71 -5.87 8.47
N PHE A 94 -16.06 -4.71 9.01
CA PHE A 94 -15.42 -3.42 8.81
C PHE A 94 -15.23 -2.73 10.15
N LEU A 95 -14.33 -1.76 10.21
CA LEU A 95 -14.23 -0.88 11.36
C LEU A 95 -15.54 -0.11 11.59
N GLY A 96 -16.28 0.21 10.52
CA GLY A 96 -17.64 0.77 10.58
C GLY A 96 -18.75 -0.19 10.99
N GLY A 97 -18.45 -1.46 11.29
CA GLY A 97 -19.44 -2.49 11.60
C GLY A 97 -19.92 -3.19 10.33
N SER A 98 -21.19 -3.00 9.95
CA SER A 98 -21.80 -3.66 8.78
C SER A 98 -21.48 -2.99 7.44
N LYS A 99 -20.94 -1.76 7.47
CA LYS A 99 -20.52 -1.00 6.29
C LYS A 99 -19.18 -0.32 6.57
N PRO A 100 -18.35 -0.09 5.54
CA PRO A 100 -17.09 0.62 5.72
C PRO A 100 -17.31 2.07 6.17
N ASN A 101 -16.47 2.55 7.08
CA ASN A 101 -16.41 3.95 7.48
C ASN A 101 -15.19 4.66 6.86
N LEU A 102 -14.93 5.90 7.26
CA LEU A 102 -13.77 6.67 6.78
C LEU A 102 -12.42 6.02 7.12
N GLY A 103 -12.31 5.35 8.26
CA GLY A 103 -11.09 4.61 8.64
C GLY A 103 -10.85 3.42 7.72
N ASP A 104 -11.89 2.63 7.42
CA ASP A 104 -11.80 1.54 6.43
C ASP A 104 -11.36 2.08 5.06
N LEU A 105 -12.00 3.17 4.61
CA LEU A 105 -11.69 3.80 3.32
C LEU A 105 -10.26 4.35 3.27
N ALA A 106 -9.76 4.94 4.37
CA ALA A 106 -8.40 5.46 4.46
C ALA A 106 -7.37 4.34 4.34
N VAL A 107 -7.52 3.26 5.10
CA VAL A 107 -6.60 2.11 5.04
C VAL A 107 -6.69 1.45 3.67
N PHE A 108 -7.89 1.22 3.15
CA PHE A 108 -8.08 0.61 1.84
C PHE A 108 -7.47 1.47 0.73
N GLY A 109 -7.70 2.78 0.75
CA GLY A 109 -7.13 3.71 -0.22
C GLY A 109 -5.60 3.69 -0.25
N VAL A 110 -4.98 3.57 0.93
CA VAL A 110 -3.51 3.48 1.06
C VAL A 110 -2.97 2.13 0.56
N LEU A 111 -3.66 1.02 0.84
CA LEU A 111 -3.21 -0.32 0.40
C LEU A 111 -3.53 -0.62 -1.06
N ARG A 112 -4.54 0.02 -1.64
CA ARG A 112 -5.05 -0.29 -3.00
C ARG A 112 -4.01 -0.25 -4.11
N PRO A 113 -3.10 0.75 -4.18
CA PRO A 113 -2.08 0.81 -5.23
C PRO A 113 -1.11 -0.38 -5.22
N ILE A 114 -0.90 -1.02 -4.05
CA ILE A 114 0.11 -2.07 -3.90
C ILE A 114 -0.47 -3.48 -3.99
N ARG A 115 -1.80 -3.63 -3.96
CA ARG A 115 -2.51 -4.92 -3.85
C ARG A 115 -2.04 -6.00 -4.81
N TYR A 116 -1.77 -5.59 -6.06
CA TYR A 116 -1.37 -6.48 -7.15
C TYR A 116 0.12 -6.36 -7.50
N LEU A 117 0.91 -5.67 -6.68
CA LEU A 117 2.36 -5.74 -6.72
C LEU A 117 2.83 -6.94 -5.88
N ARG A 118 4.10 -7.34 -6.03
CA ARG A 118 4.68 -8.44 -5.25
C ARG A 118 4.49 -8.20 -3.75
N SER A 119 4.73 -6.98 -3.26
CA SER A 119 4.56 -6.62 -1.86
C SER A 119 3.13 -6.79 -1.34
N GLY A 120 2.12 -6.43 -2.14
CA GLY A 120 0.72 -6.57 -1.73
C GLY A 120 0.22 -8.00 -1.79
N ARG A 121 0.67 -8.80 -2.77
CA ARG A 121 0.41 -10.24 -2.81
C ARG A 121 1.00 -10.94 -1.58
N ASP A 122 2.27 -10.66 -1.29
CA ASP A 122 3.00 -11.20 -0.15
C ASP A 122 2.32 -10.85 1.18
N MET A 123 1.88 -9.59 1.35
CA MET A 123 1.10 -9.14 2.51
C MET A 123 -0.21 -9.92 2.68
N VAL A 124 -0.98 -10.11 1.62
CA VAL A 124 -2.26 -10.84 1.69
C VAL A 124 -2.04 -12.32 1.99
N GLU A 125 -0.98 -12.93 1.45
CA GLU A 125 -0.65 -14.34 1.66
C GLU A 125 -0.18 -14.64 3.09
N HIS A 126 0.53 -13.71 3.73
CA HIS A 126 1.17 -13.94 5.03
C HIS A 126 0.46 -13.25 6.21
N THR A 127 -0.73 -12.68 5.99
CA THR A 127 -1.51 -12.02 7.04
C THR A 127 -2.99 -12.30 6.90
N ARG A 128 -3.76 -11.98 7.94
CA ARG A 128 -5.22 -12.14 7.97
C ARG A 128 -5.98 -11.01 7.27
N ILE A 129 -5.29 -10.08 6.61
CA ILE A 129 -5.92 -8.88 6.01
C ILE A 129 -6.78 -9.21 4.78
N GLY A 130 -6.56 -10.38 4.16
CA GLY A 130 -7.21 -10.78 2.91
C GLY A 130 -8.74 -10.67 2.94
N ASP A 131 -9.39 -11.22 3.96
CA ASP A 131 -10.85 -11.25 4.05
C ASP A 131 -11.46 -9.84 4.12
N TRP A 132 -10.89 -8.98 4.96
CA TRP A 132 -11.31 -7.56 5.04
C TRP A 132 -11.05 -6.84 3.71
N TYR A 133 -9.90 -7.11 3.08
CA TYR A 133 -9.54 -6.47 1.82
C TYR A 133 -10.52 -6.84 0.70
N THR A 134 -10.90 -8.12 0.59
CA THR A 134 -11.90 -8.59 -0.38
C THR A 134 -13.28 -7.97 -0.11
N ARG A 135 -13.69 -7.86 1.16
CA ARG A 135 -14.93 -7.14 1.51
C ARG A 135 -14.89 -5.67 1.07
N MET A 136 -13.74 -5.00 1.24
CA MET A 136 -13.54 -3.62 0.78
C MET A 136 -13.58 -3.49 -0.74
N GLU A 137 -12.96 -4.41 -1.49
CA GLU A 137 -13.04 -4.43 -2.96
C GLU A 137 -14.49 -4.56 -3.43
N ASN A 138 -15.28 -5.43 -2.80
CA ASN A 138 -16.70 -5.60 -3.12
C ASN A 138 -17.54 -4.36 -2.75
N ALA A 139 -17.27 -3.73 -1.61
CA ALA A 139 -18.03 -2.58 -1.13
C ALA A 139 -17.72 -1.28 -1.92
N VAL A 140 -16.46 -1.08 -2.31
CA VAL A 140 -16.02 0.11 -3.06
C VAL A 140 -16.20 -0.06 -4.56
N GLY A 141 -16.10 -1.29 -5.06
CA GLY A 141 -16.19 -1.61 -6.48
C GLY A 141 -14.93 -1.27 -7.28
N GLU A 142 -15.05 -1.39 -8.59
CA GLU A 142 -13.95 -1.19 -9.54
C GLU A 142 -13.41 0.25 -9.52
N SER A 143 -12.19 0.42 -10.04
CA SER A 143 -11.62 1.75 -10.18
C SER A 143 -12.39 2.55 -11.23
N ALA A 144 -12.86 3.75 -10.86
CA ALA A 144 -13.51 4.69 -11.79
C ALA A 144 -12.52 5.39 -12.74
N ARG A 145 -11.30 4.86 -12.90
CA ARG A 145 -10.28 5.46 -13.75
C ARG A 145 -10.75 5.48 -15.20
N ILE A 146 -10.87 6.67 -15.76
CA ILE A 146 -11.11 6.86 -17.19
C ILE A 146 -9.85 6.41 -17.94
N LYS A 147 -9.97 5.35 -18.75
CA LYS A 147 -8.91 4.94 -19.67
C LYS A 147 -8.89 5.94 -20.82
N ALA A 148 -7.87 6.79 -20.87
CA ALA A 148 -7.58 7.67 -22.00
C ALA A 148 -6.91 6.89 -23.14
#